data_AF-A0AAN8JLZ8-F1
#
_entry.id   AF-A0AAN8JLZ8-F1
#
_cell.length_a   1.000
_cell.length_b   1.000
_cell.length_c   1.000
_cell.angle_alpha   90.00
_cell.angle_beta   90.00
_cell.angle_gamma   90.00
#
_symmetry.space_group_name_H-M   'P 1'
#
loop_
_entity.id
_entity.type
_entity.pdbx_description
1 polymer ?
#
loop_
_entity_poly.entity_id
_entity_poly.type
_entity_poly.pdbx_seq_one_letter_code
_entity_poly.pdbx_strand_id
1 'polypeptide(L)'
;MPEVRFVALILVIMVVHQTDGWLLRRGWNAKNCFCKAVDNNNYGRILKDFGSIQSCRGWLGCGCGDSAMISCGTTCEAKVRSWSKNNCPSQYSSTKIRASYSASVCHTGQGGQILSCGK
;
A
#
# COMPACT_ATOMS: atom_id res chain seq x y z
N MET A 1 -53.28 10.96 -23.69
CA MET A 1 -52.65 11.75 -22.62
C MET A 1 -51.22 11.24 -22.46
N PRO A 2 -50.20 11.98 -22.95
CA PRO A 2 -48.80 11.57 -22.91
C PRO A 2 -47.99 12.43 -21.94
N GLU A 3 -47.54 11.87 -20.82
CA GLU A 3 -46.44 12.34 -19.96
C GLU A 3 -45.85 11.06 -19.35
N VAL A 4 -44.59 10.67 -19.52
CA VAL A 4 -43.36 11.25 -18.93
C VAL A 4 -42.18 10.63 -19.70
N ARG A 5 -41.42 11.40 -20.48
CA ARG A 5 -40.09 11.97 -20.15
C ARG A 5 -38.97 10.95 -19.80
N PHE A 6 -38.05 10.80 -20.77
CA PHE A 6 -36.59 10.91 -20.59
C PHE A 6 -35.95 10.14 -19.41
N VAL A 7 -35.75 8.82 -19.52
CA VAL A 7 -34.68 8.11 -18.79
C VAL A 7 -34.22 6.89 -19.59
N ALA A 8 -33.42 7.09 -20.64
CA ALA A 8 -32.78 5.97 -21.35
C ALA A 8 -31.39 6.37 -21.88
N LEU A 9 -30.64 7.08 -21.05
CA LEU A 9 -29.23 7.36 -21.27
C LEU A 9 -28.53 7.13 -19.92
N ILE A 10 -27.42 6.39 -19.96
CA ILE A 10 -26.54 6.04 -18.84
C ILE A 10 -26.91 4.73 -18.12
N LEU A 11 -26.72 3.59 -18.81
CA LEU A 11 -26.26 2.34 -18.18
C LEU A 11 -25.11 1.76 -19.02
N VAL A 12 -24.09 2.60 -19.24
CA VAL A 12 -22.77 2.16 -19.66
C VAL A 12 -21.85 2.47 -18.48
N ILE A 13 -20.95 1.53 -18.17
CA ILE A 13 -19.90 1.57 -17.12
C ILE A 13 -20.32 0.99 -15.77
N MET A 14 -20.37 -0.35 -15.69
CA MET A 14 -19.91 -1.08 -14.51
C MET A 14 -19.00 -2.24 -14.94
N VAL A 15 -17.97 -1.90 -15.70
CA VAL A 15 -16.77 -2.72 -15.81
C VAL A 15 -15.63 -1.80 -15.40
N VAL A 16 -14.74 -2.32 -14.56
CA VAL A 16 -13.49 -1.72 -14.04
C VAL A 16 -13.56 -1.17 -12.61
N HIS A 17 -12.92 -1.94 -11.73
CA HIS A 17 -12.29 -1.58 -10.45
C HIS A 17 -13.17 -1.10 -9.29
N GLN A 18 -13.56 -2.03 -8.41
CA GLN A 18 -13.57 -1.77 -6.96
C GLN A 18 -13.05 -2.97 -6.18
N THR A 19 -11.74 -3.21 -6.27
CA THR A 19 -10.96 -3.99 -5.29
C THR A 19 -10.49 -3.10 -4.13
N ASP A 20 -11.30 -2.14 -3.68
CA ASP A 20 -10.88 -1.19 -2.63
C ASP A 20 -12.01 -0.95 -1.60
N GLY A 21 -12.69 -2.03 -1.21
CA GLY A 21 -13.66 -2.07 -0.11
C GLY A 21 -13.04 -2.07 1.30
N TRP A 22 -11.81 -1.58 1.50
CA TRP A 22 -11.19 -1.47 2.83
C TRP A 22 -11.21 -0.04 3.41
N LEU A 23 -11.77 0.93 2.69
CA LEU A 23 -11.61 2.35 3.03
C LEU A 23 -12.52 2.91 4.13
N LEU A 24 -13.52 2.21 4.66
CA LEU A 24 -14.48 2.87 5.57
C LEU A 24 -15.02 1.96 6.68
N ARG A 25 -14.25 1.74 7.74
CA ARG A 25 -14.74 1.58 9.14
C ARG A 25 -13.64 1.08 10.08
N ARG A 26 -12.96 2.01 10.74
CA ARG A 26 -12.61 2.00 12.19
C ARG A 26 -11.37 2.87 12.44
N GLY A 27 -11.62 4.04 13.02
CA GLY A 27 -10.74 4.66 14.01
C GLY A 27 -9.36 5.11 13.52
N TRP A 28 -9.24 6.43 13.34
CA TRP A 28 -8.01 7.20 13.50
C TRP A 28 -7.40 7.00 14.90
N ASN A 29 -6.83 5.83 15.14
CA ASN A 29 -5.90 5.46 16.22
C ASN A 29 -5.35 4.04 15.95
N ALA A 30 -5.31 3.64 14.67
CA ALA A 30 -4.88 2.31 14.31
C ALA A 30 -3.36 2.29 14.41
N LYS A 31 -2.86 1.63 15.46
CA LYS A 31 -1.45 1.31 15.63
C LYS A 31 -1.03 0.33 14.53
N ASN A 32 -0.86 0.86 13.33
CA ASN A 32 -0.72 0.11 12.10
C ASN A 32 0.62 0.47 11.46
N CYS A 33 1.27 -0.53 10.87
CA CYS A 33 2.40 -0.31 9.99
C CYS A 33 1.86 -0.12 8.57
N PHE A 34 2.01 1.05 7.99
CA PHE A 34 1.75 1.29 6.58
C PHE A 34 2.99 0.91 5.77
N CYS A 35 2.79 0.24 4.64
CA CYS A 35 3.87 -0.23 3.80
C CYS A 35 3.63 0.11 2.33
N LYS A 36 4.66 0.62 1.68
CA LYS A 36 4.67 1.03 0.28
C LYS A 36 5.96 0.56 -0.38
N ALA A 37 5.87 0.15 -1.63
CA ALA A 37 7.02 0.06 -2.52
C ALA A 37 7.14 1.39 -3.26
N VAL A 38 8.29 2.04 -3.12
CA VAL A 38 8.60 3.31 -3.79
C VAL A 38 9.81 3.15 -4.71
N ASP A 39 9.91 4.03 -5.69
CA ASP A 39 11.11 4.16 -6.51
C ASP A 39 12.27 4.69 -5.65
N ASN A 40 13.44 4.04 -5.72
CA ASN A 40 14.60 4.43 -4.93
C ASN A 40 15.22 5.77 -5.38
N ASN A 41 15.07 6.11 -6.65
CA ASN A 41 15.55 7.38 -7.20
C ASN A 41 14.52 8.50 -6.98
N ASN A 42 13.24 8.17 -6.83
CA ASN A 42 12.17 9.10 -6.51
C ASN A 42 11.22 8.53 -5.44
N TYR A 43 11.53 8.79 -4.17
CA TYR A 43 10.75 8.33 -3.03
C TYR A 43 9.28 8.80 -3.03
N GLY A 44 8.93 9.84 -3.80
CA GLY A 44 7.55 10.29 -3.98
C GLY A 44 6.75 9.43 -4.97
N ARG A 45 7.42 8.63 -5.80
CA ARG A 45 6.79 7.73 -6.76
C ARG A 45 6.49 6.39 -6.10
N ILE A 46 5.23 6.22 -5.71
CA ILE A 46 4.72 4.95 -5.18
C ILE A 46 4.48 3.99 -6.34
N LEU A 47 5.17 2.86 -6.33
CA LEU A 47 5.03 1.78 -7.32
C LEU A 47 3.92 0.80 -6.92
N LYS A 48 3.80 0.53 -5.62
CA LYS A 48 2.73 -0.29 -5.05
C LYS A 48 2.45 0.13 -3.61
N ASP A 49 1.20 0.43 -3.31
CA ASP A 49 0.74 0.62 -1.94
C ASP A 49 0.19 -0.72 -1.41
N PHE A 50 0.68 -1.16 -0.23
CA PHE A 50 0.20 -2.37 0.43
C PHE A 50 -0.77 -2.05 1.58
N GLY A 51 -1.08 -0.77 1.80
CA GLY A 51 -1.88 -0.29 2.92
C GLY A 51 -1.27 -0.62 4.27
N SER A 52 -2.13 -0.81 5.27
CA SER A 52 -1.75 -1.26 6.59
C SER A 52 -1.42 -2.76 6.60
N ILE A 53 -0.25 -3.11 7.09
CA ILE A 53 0.21 -4.47 7.30
C ILE A 53 0.25 -4.78 8.80
N GLN A 54 -0.15 -5.98 9.18
CA GLN A 54 0.08 -6.49 10.52
C GLN A 54 1.54 -6.93 10.65
N SER A 55 2.39 -6.06 11.17
CA SER A 55 3.79 -6.38 11.47
C SER A 55 4.05 -6.52 12.97
N CYS A 56 3.36 -5.74 13.81
CA CYS A 56 3.55 -5.79 15.25
C CYS A 56 2.65 -6.85 15.89
N ARG A 57 3.26 -7.83 16.55
CA ARG A 57 2.53 -8.86 17.32
C ARG A 57 1.98 -8.23 18.61
N GLY A 58 0.66 -8.12 18.72
CA GLY A 58 -0.02 -7.79 19.97
C GLY A 58 -1.32 -7.00 19.80
N TRP A 59 -2.16 -7.01 20.83
CA TRP A 59 -3.43 -6.25 20.90
C TRP A 59 -3.24 -4.73 20.74
N LEU A 60 -2.02 -4.24 21.01
CA LEU A 60 -1.69 -2.82 21.04
C LEU A 60 -1.22 -2.25 19.70
N GLY A 61 -1.02 -3.06 18.65
CA GLY A 61 -0.55 -2.62 17.33
C GLY A 61 0.83 -1.94 17.29
N CYS A 62 1.26 -1.50 16.11
CA CYS A 62 2.50 -0.73 15.87
C CYS A 62 2.41 0.70 16.39
N GLY A 63 2.90 0.93 17.61
CA GLY A 63 3.17 2.27 18.14
C GLY A 63 4.47 2.88 17.59
N CYS A 64 4.85 4.04 18.13
CA CYS A 64 6.04 4.79 17.73
C CYS A 64 7.37 4.24 18.27
N GLY A 65 7.37 3.15 19.03
CA GLY A 65 8.59 2.62 19.65
C GLY A 65 9.54 2.01 18.62
N ASP A 66 10.85 2.12 18.85
CA ASP A 66 11.89 1.60 17.95
C ASP A 66 11.69 0.13 17.58
N SER A 67 11.36 -0.73 18.55
CA SER A 67 11.12 -2.16 18.29
C SER A 67 9.93 -2.40 17.35
N ALA A 68 8.87 -1.57 17.45
CA ALA A 68 7.72 -1.65 16.56
C ALA A 68 8.06 -1.12 15.16
N MET A 69 8.90 -0.08 15.08
CA MET A 69 9.38 0.48 13.82
C MET A 69 10.31 -0.48 13.09
N ILE A 70 11.23 -1.15 13.79
CA ILE A 70 12.09 -2.19 13.21
C ILE A 70 11.23 -3.34 12.67
N SER A 71 10.27 -3.82 13.47
CA SER A 71 9.36 -4.89 13.04
C SER A 71 8.51 -4.50 11.83
N CYS A 72 8.01 -3.26 11.80
CA CYS A 72 7.30 -2.66 10.67
C CYS A 72 8.19 -2.62 9.42
N GLY A 73 9.42 -2.15 9.55
CA GLY A 73 10.39 -2.11 8.46
C GLY A 73 10.71 -3.48 7.90
N THR A 74 11.07 -4.43 8.76
CA THR A 74 11.40 -5.81 8.34
C THR A 74 10.23 -6.48 7.62
N THR A 75 9.01 -6.33 8.12
CA THR A 75 7.82 -6.94 7.49
C THR A 75 7.49 -6.25 6.16
N CYS A 76 7.63 -4.93 6.09
CA CYS A 76 7.42 -4.19 4.85
C CYS A 76 8.45 -4.57 3.79
N GLU A 77 9.73 -4.66 4.14
CA GLU A 77 10.79 -5.12 3.25
C GLU A 77 10.52 -6.54 2.73
N ALA A 78 10.08 -7.46 3.59
CA ALA A 78 9.71 -8.81 3.17
C ALA A 78 8.56 -8.82 2.15
N LYS A 79 7.53 -8.00 2.35
CA LYS A 79 6.41 -7.85 1.41
C LYS A 79 6.85 -7.24 0.09
N VAL A 80 7.61 -6.14 0.13
CA VAL A 80 8.12 -5.47 -1.07
C VAL A 80 9.03 -6.41 -1.85
N ARG A 81 9.89 -7.17 -1.17
CA ARG A 81 10.75 -8.19 -1.79
C ARG A 81 9.97 -9.33 -2.42
N SER A 82 8.92 -9.82 -1.76
CA SER A 82 8.06 -10.86 -2.32
C SER A 82 7.31 -10.34 -3.56
N TRP A 83 6.79 -9.13 -3.49
CA TRP A 83 6.12 -8.48 -4.63
C TRP A 83 7.09 -8.19 -5.78
N SER A 84 8.28 -7.66 -5.51
CA SER A 84 9.27 -7.32 -6.54
C SER A 84 9.77 -8.53 -7.33
N LYS A 85 9.70 -9.73 -6.75
CA LYS A 85 10.08 -10.99 -7.40
C LYS A 85 8.93 -11.67 -8.15
N ASN A 86 7.72 -11.63 -7.60
CA ASN A 86 6.62 -12.48 -8.09
C ASN A 86 5.53 -11.71 -8.84
N ASN A 87 5.34 -10.43 -8.51
CA ASN A 87 4.19 -9.63 -8.92
C ASN A 87 4.60 -8.27 -9.49
N CYS A 88 5.90 -8.07 -9.75
CA CYS A 88 6.39 -6.80 -10.23
C CYS A 88 5.97 -6.62 -11.70
N PRO A 89 5.19 -5.57 -12.01
CA PRO A 89 4.77 -5.29 -13.38
C PRO A 89 5.98 -5.08 -14.30
N SER A 90 5.94 -5.62 -15.51
CA SER A 90 7.02 -5.44 -16.50
C SER A 90 7.30 -3.97 -16.85
N GLN A 91 6.30 -3.09 -16.70
CA GLN A 91 6.47 -1.63 -16.84
C GLN A 91 7.46 -1.02 -15.83
N TYR A 92 7.76 -1.72 -14.74
CA TYR A 92 8.75 -1.30 -13.75
C TYR A 92 10.01 -2.17 -13.81
N SER A 93 10.14 -3.06 -14.79
CA SER A 93 11.36 -3.87 -15.00
C SER A 93 12.58 -2.94 -15.07
N SER A 94 13.63 -3.26 -14.31
CA SER A 94 14.83 -2.43 -14.11
C SER A 94 14.67 -1.20 -13.21
N THR A 95 13.49 -0.97 -12.63
CA THR A 95 13.31 0.06 -11.60
C THR A 95 13.90 -0.41 -10.28
N LYS A 96 14.70 0.45 -9.64
CA LYS A 96 15.17 0.25 -8.27
C LYS A 96 14.04 0.57 -7.31
N ILE A 97 13.63 -0.41 -6.54
CA ILE A 97 12.53 -0.37 -5.60
C ILE A 97 13.09 -0.34 -4.18
N ARG A 98 12.48 0.46 -3.31
CA ARG A 98 12.76 0.47 -1.89
C ARG A 98 11.48 0.36 -1.10
N ALA A 99 11.54 -0.29 0.05
CA ALA A 99 10.43 -0.31 0.98
C ALA A 99 10.34 1.04 1.69
N SER A 100 9.15 1.64 1.73
CA SER A 100 8.82 2.79 2.56
C SER A 100 7.76 2.35 3.55
N TYR A 101 7.98 2.59 4.83
CA TYR A 101 7.09 2.17 5.88
C TYR A 101 6.84 3.29 6.89
N SER A 102 5.71 3.22 7.58
CA SER A 102 5.38 4.16 8.64
C SER A 102 4.58 3.44 9.72
N ALA A 103 4.99 3.57 10.99
CA ALA A 103 4.15 3.10 12.10
C ALA A 103 3.34 4.27 12.63
N SER A 104 2.02 4.16 12.51
CA SER A 104 1.07 5.18 12.98
C SER A 104 1.39 6.58 12.42
N VAL A 105 1.18 7.63 13.23
CA VAL A 105 1.43 9.05 12.89
C VAL A 105 2.86 9.51 13.19
N CYS A 106 3.72 8.61 13.68
CA CYS A 106 4.91 9.03 14.41
C CYS A 106 6.09 9.29 13.48
N HIS A 107 6.48 8.28 12.70
CA HIS A 107 7.67 8.35 11.86
C HIS A 107 7.53 7.47 10.61
N THR A 108 8.12 7.96 9.53
CA THR A 108 8.34 7.21 8.28
C THR A 108 9.78 6.71 8.24
N GLY A 109 9.96 5.43 7.95
CA GLY A 109 11.27 4.81 7.71
C GLY A 109 11.38 4.28 6.29
N GLN A 110 12.61 3.96 5.90
CA GLN A 110 12.93 3.34 4.62
C GLN A 110 13.66 2.02 4.88
N GLY A 111 13.38 1.02 4.04
CA GLY A 111 14.08 -0.27 4.08
C GLY A 111 15.58 -0.09 3.84
N GLY A 112 16.40 -0.96 4.39
CA GLY A 112 17.84 -0.96 4.12
C GLY A 112 18.18 -1.47 2.73
N GLN A 113 17.32 -2.32 2.15
CA GLN A 113 17.60 -2.99 0.89
C GLN A 113 17.02 -2.25 -0.33
N ILE A 114 17.85 -2.07 -1.35
CA ILE A 114 17.42 -1.68 -2.70
C ILE A 114 17.17 -2.96 -3.49
N LEU A 115 15.94 -3.11 -3.97
CA LEU A 115 15.46 -4.29 -4.69
C LEU A 115 15.28 -3.93 -6.16
N SER A 116 15.77 -4.75 -7.08
CA SER A 116 15.42 -4.59 -8.49
C SER A 116 14.06 -5.23 -8.74
N CYS A 117 13.17 -4.52 -9.43
CA CYS A 117 11.99 -5.14 -10.04
C CYS A 117 12.46 -6.12 -11.11
N GLY A 118 12.26 -7.42 -10.88
CA GLY A 118 12.78 -8.45 -11.76
C GLY A 118 11.77 -9.56 -11.97
N LYS A 119 11.58 -9.92 -13.23
CA LYS A 119 11.15 -11.24 -13.66
C LYS A 119 12.26 -11.81 -14.53
#